data_AF-A0A9D8BK48-F1
#
_entry.id   AF-A0A9D8BK48-F1
#
_cell.length_a   1.000
_cell.length_b   1.000
_cell.length_c   1.000
_cell.angle_alpha   90.00
_cell.angle_beta   90.00
_cell.angle_gamma   90.00
#
_symmetry.space_group_name_H-M   'P 1'
#
loop_
_entity.id
_entity.type
_entity.pdbx_description
1 polymer ?
#
loop_
_entity_poly.entity_id
_entity_poly.type
_entity_poly.pdbx_seq_one_letter_code
_entity_poly.pdbx_strand_id
1 'polypeptide(L)'
;MKNKIAALLFIISFLILITKLSFALSCKPWPTEYHFLNSDVVFTGKVENIEELGKQNDMYVKNKVTLTVEQIFKGDLLNSITVFENTYWGAMFKENERYLVFANFLDEELIVEGCSGTKNMKYVSDELKKIENIKQLIQRKINSIRNADKSGNFKYEISVIKDGSIEYKEFDGNGRLAWLDSFKDSEHKSKQFLEDGRYSYLEFFYKNGKLTNTKGYDQNGKLILDENTVQTKLFQEDKRVDCDKLKKHISLLFDKLNYCDVDSDCIYSGIPDCSFGCCGILVNKDVDLAEAKEAVMEFRENCLEECDCLCPPTIMGRKCKDNKCVWAKQETISPEQALNLSLPIEVEDVIMYDDGGTIGVILKDSKGKTFTFCADNRMLRSGPRVEERHLYVGTLHPDNPGSREIPLSGKEERAILMILQDLMNRELSQEEQKKLLNTVVTANLSEKELQRHLLLTIIRRLKK
;
A
#
# COMPACT_ATOMS: atom_id res chain seq x y z
N MET A 1 35.96 20.08 51.80
CA MET A 1 34.73 20.45 51.06
C MET A 1 35.01 21.02 49.68
N LYS A 2 35.90 22.02 49.52
CA LYS A 2 36.17 22.67 48.22
C LYS A 2 36.53 21.70 47.08
N ASN A 3 37.37 20.70 47.33
CA ASN A 3 37.78 19.73 46.28
C ASN A 3 36.63 18.80 45.80
N LYS A 4 35.63 18.54 46.66
CA LYS A 4 34.47 17.72 46.28
C LYS A 4 33.48 18.50 45.39
N ILE A 5 33.34 19.80 45.62
CA ILE A 5 32.48 20.69 44.81
C ILE A 5 33.07 20.87 43.41
N ALA A 6 34.39 21.06 43.30
CA ALA A 6 35.06 21.18 42.00
C ALA A 6 34.94 19.90 41.15
N ALA A 7 35.09 18.72 41.75
CA ALA A 7 34.92 17.44 41.07
C ALA A 7 33.48 17.24 40.56
N LEU A 8 32.47 17.60 41.37
CA LEU A 8 31.06 17.50 40.97
C LEU A 8 30.73 18.41 39.78
N LEU A 9 31.21 19.65 39.79
CA LEU A 9 31.01 20.59 38.68
C LEU A 9 31.67 20.12 37.39
N PHE A 10 32.85 19.49 37.49
CA PHE A 10 33.53 18.90 36.34
C PHE A 10 32.74 17.72 35.75
N ILE A 11 32.20 16.84 36.60
CA ILE A 11 31.37 15.70 36.16
C ILE A 11 30.07 16.19 35.51
N ILE A 12 29.41 17.21 36.06
CA ILE A 12 28.19 17.79 35.48
C ILE A 12 28.49 18.44 34.11
N SER A 13 29.58 19.20 34.00
CA SER A 13 30.02 19.78 32.73
C SER A 13 30.31 18.71 31.66
N PHE A 14 30.97 17.62 32.08
CA PHE A 14 31.26 16.50 31.19
C PHE A 14 30.01 15.75 30.75
N LEU A 15 29.03 15.55 31.65
CA LEU A 15 27.73 14.95 31.31
C LEU A 15 26.93 15.81 30.33
N ILE A 16 26.96 17.14 30.45
CA ILE A 16 26.30 18.05 29.50
C ILE A 16 26.92 17.92 28.09
N LEU A 17 28.24 17.73 28.00
CA LEU A 17 28.92 17.51 26.71
C LEU A 17 28.58 16.16 26.06
N ILE A 18 28.30 15.11 26.85
CA ILE A 18 27.96 13.77 26.33
C ILE A 18 26.52 13.70 25.80
N THR A 19 25.60 14.56 26.26
CA THR A 19 24.18 14.52 25.84
C THR A 19 23.89 15.01 24.41
N LYS A 20 24.90 15.46 23.66
CA LYS A 20 24.76 15.66 22.21
C LYS A 20 24.98 14.34 21.45
N LEU A 21 24.14 13.35 21.74
CA LEU A 21 23.99 12.17 20.89
C LEU A 21 23.33 12.63 19.59
N SER A 22 24.14 13.06 18.63
CA SER A 22 23.69 13.22 17.25
C SER A 22 23.37 11.83 16.72
N PHE A 23 22.09 11.49 16.65
CA PHE A 23 21.64 10.34 15.87
C PHE A 23 21.88 10.68 14.39
N ALA A 24 23.00 10.22 13.84
CA ALA A 24 23.25 10.29 12.42
C ALA A 24 22.33 9.27 11.73
N LEU A 25 21.15 9.73 11.32
CA LEU A 25 20.27 8.97 10.44
C LEU A 25 20.98 8.85 9.08
N SER A 26 21.30 7.61 8.69
CA SER A 26 22.03 7.31 7.45
C SER A 26 21.09 6.65 6.46
N CYS A 27 20.81 7.31 5.33
CA CYS A 27 20.16 6.67 4.21
C CYS A 27 21.11 5.62 3.63
N LYS A 28 20.61 4.40 3.41
CA LYS A 28 21.33 3.42 2.59
C LYS A 28 21.41 3.98 1.16
N PRO A 29 22.60 4.14 0.57
CA PRO A 29 22.73 4.64 -0.79
C PRO A 29 22.21 3.60 -1.76
N TRP A 30 21.07 3.87 -2.42
CA TRP A 30 20.53 3.05 -3.49
C TRP A 30 20.90 3.64 -4.86
N PRO A 31 21.07 2.79 -5.89
CA PRO A 31 21.35 3.26 -7.24
C PRO A 31 20.15 4.04 -7.82
N THR A 32 20.41 4.97 -8.73
CA THR A 32 19.38 5.79 -9.41
C THR A 32 18.31 4.93 -10.07
N GLU A 33 18.75 3.81 -10.65
CA GLU A 33 17.94 2.77 -11.26
C GLU A 33 16.88 2.28 -10.27
N TYR A 34 17.27 1.98 -9.03
CA TYR A 34 16.35 1.55 -7.98
C TYR A 34 15.32 2.64 -7.66
N HIS A 35 15.75 3.89 -7.48
CA HIS A 35 14.84 5.00 -7.20
C HIS A 35 13.84 5.24 -8.33
N PHE A 36 14.30 5.19 -9.59
CA PHE A 36 13.45 5.37 -10.76
C PHE A 36 12.33 4.32 -10.84
N LEU A 37 12.65 3.07 -10.47
CA LEU A 37 11.70 1.97 -10.55
C LEU A 37 10.70 1.96 -9.42
N ASN A 38 11.14 2.30 -8.20
CA ASN A 38 10.31 2.32 -7.00
C ASN A 38 9.66 3.68 -6.72
N SER A 39 9.72 4.62 -7.67
CA SER A 39 8.99 5.89 -7.60
C SER A 39 7.78 5.85 -8.52
N ASP A 40 6.61 6.29 -8.10
CA ASP A 40 5.45 6.47 -8.98
C ASP A 40 5.72 7.55 -10.02
N VAL A 41 6.41 8.61 -9.60
CA VAL A 41 6.67 9.79 -10.41
C VAL A 41 8.15 10.19 -10.35
N VAL A 42 8.72 10.52 -11.51
CA VAL A 42 10.09 11.04 -11.62
C VAL A 42 10.11 12.23 -12.58
N PHE A 43 10.56 13.39 -12.11
CA PHE A 43 10.58 14.62 -12.90
C PHE A 43 11.70 15.57 -12.45
N THR A 44 12.08 16.51 -13.32
CA THR A 44 12.80 17.72 -12.88
C THR A 44 11.84 18.86 -12.68
N GLY A 45 12.08 19.69 -11.67
CA GLY A 45 11.26 20.88 -11.42
C GLY A 45 11.97 21.94 -10.59
N LYS A 46 11.46 23.17 -10.69
CA LYS A 46 11.89 24.33 -9.90
C LYS A 46 10.94 24.53 -8.73
N VAL A 47 11.46 24.69 -7.53
CA VAL A 47 10.65 25.00 -6.34
C VAL A 47 10.20 26.46 -6.41
N GLU A 48 8.90 26.70 -6.42
CA GLU A 48 8.34 28.06 -6.41
C GLU A 48 7.95 28.52 -5.02
N ASN A 49 7.43 27.61 -4.18
CA ASN A 49 6.98 27.95 -2.84
C ASN A 49 7.11 26.77 -1.88
N ILE A 50 7.47 27.08 -0.64
CA ILE A 50 7.48 26.12 0.48
C ILE A 50 6.54 26.66 1.56
N GLU A 51 5.52 25.89 1.91
CA GLU A 51 4.58 26.16 3.01
C GLU A 51 4.89 25.18 4.16
N GLU A 52 5.38 25.70 5.29
CA GLU A 52 5.64 24.90 6.49
C GLU A 52 4.31 24.58 7.18
N LEU A 53 3.90 23.30 7.22
CA LEU A 53 2.60 22.91 7.78
C LEU A 53 2.62 22.73 9.31
N GLY A 54 3.75 23.04 9.97
CA GLY A 54 3.90 22.93 11.42
C GLY A 54 3.74 21.50 11.95
N LYS A 55 3.83 21.35 13.28
CA LYS A 55 3.50 20.09 13.97
C LYS A 55 1.98 20.00 14.19
N GLN A 56 1.22 19.72 13.14
CA GLN A 56 -0.19 19.35 13.32
C GLN A 56 -0.25 17.89 13.76
N ASN A 57 -0.39 17.61 15.06
CA ASN A 57 -0.82 16.37 15.76
C ASN A 57 -0.33 14.97 15.30
N ASP A 58 0.30 14.86 14.14
CA ASP A 58 0.90 13.70 13.53
C ASP A 58 2.40 13.74 13.78
N MET A 59 2.96 12.55 13.89
CA MET A 59 4.36 12.28 14.19
C MET A 59 5.34 12.81 13.11
N TYR A 60 4.84 13.43 12.03
CA TYR A 60 5.59 13.86 10.86
C TYR A 60 5.47 15.36 10.63
N VAL A 61 6.59 16.08 10.76
CA VAL A 61 6.68 17.45 10.26
C VAL A 61 6.75 17.37 8.74
N LYS A 62 5.81 18.02 8.05
CA LYS A 62 5.74 18.06 6.59
C LYS A 62 5.86 19.49 6.07
N ASN A 63 6.61 19.67 5.00
CA ASN A 63 6.55 20.88 4.19
C ASN A 63 5.69 20.58 2.96
N LYS A 64 4.82 21.51 2.59
CA LYS A 64 4.11 21.47 1.33
C LYS A 64 4.90 22.29 0.31
N VAL A 65 5.39 21.62 -0.72
CA VAL A 65 6.32 22.20 -1.69
C VAL A 65 5.64 22.25 -3.05
N THR A 66 5.53 23.45 -3.62
CA THR A 66 4.98 23.65 -4.96
C THR A 66 6.12 23.78 -5.96
N LEU A 67 6.11 22.93 -6.98
CA LEU A 67 7.11 22.91 -8.04
C LEU A 67 6.49 23.22 -9.40
N THR A 68 7.21 23.97 -10.22
CA THR A 68 7.01 24.03 -11.67
C THR A 68 7.74 22.85 -12.30
N VAL A 69 7.01 21.97 -12.99
CA VAL A 69 7.57 20.79 -13.67
C VAL A 69 8.25 21.22 -14.96
N GLU A 70 9.53 20.86 -15.12
CA GLU A 70 10.33 21.19 -16.30
C GLU A 70 10.42 20.00 -17.28
N GLN A 71 10.66 18.79 -16.77
CA GLN A 71 10.77 17.58 -17.57
C GLN A 71 10.22 16.37 -16.81
N ILE A 72 9.40 15.56 -17.47
CA ILE A 72 8.84 14.33 -16.89
C ILE A 72 9.59 13.11 -17.44
N PHE A 73 10.05 12.24 -16.54
CA PHE A 73 10.69 10.97 -16.91
C PHE A 73 9.80 9.76 -16.61
N LYS A 74 8.93 9.85 -15.60
CA LYS A 74 7.96 8.82 -15.22
C LYS A 74 6.73 9.45 -14.57
N GLY A 75 5.56 8.87 -14.81
CA GLY A 75 4.26 9.37 -14.35
C GLY A 75 3.66 10.42 -15.29
N ASP A 76 2.39 10.74 -15.07
CA ASP A 76 1.66 11.80 -15.78
C ASP A 76 1.42 12.96 -14.81
N LEU A 77 2.05 14.11 -15.07
CA LEU A 77 1.97 15.29 -14.20
C LEU A 77 1.46 16.52 -14.94
N LEU A 78 0.87 17.42 -14.15
CA LEU A 78 0.59 18.79 -14.57
C LEU A 78 1.86 19.64 -14.56
N ASN A 79 1.83 20.77 -15.26
CA ASN A 79 2.94 21.73 -15.32
C ASN A 79 3.32 22.32 -13.95
N SER A 80 2.41 22.28 -12.97
CA SER A 80 2.68 22.64 -11.59
C SER A 80 2.14 21.54 -10.69
N ILE A 81 2.92 21.16 -9.69
CA ILE A 81 2.60 20.06 -8.78
C ILE A 81 2.96 20.41 -7.34
N THR A 82 2.13 19.94 -6.42
CA THR A 82 2.40 19.99 -4.99
C THR A 82 2.91 18.64 -4.53
N VAL A 83 4.05 18.63 -3.86
CA VAL A 83 4.58 17.47 -3.15
C VAL A 83 4.68 17.77 -1.67
N PHE A 84 4.61 16.74 -0.84
CA PHE A 84 4.83 16.85 0.60
C PHE A 84 6.18 16.26 0.95
N GLU A 85 7.07 17.10 1.46
CA GLU A 85 8.37 16.72 1.94
C GLU A 85 8.27 16.29 3.40
N ASN A 86 8.77 15.11 3.71
CA ASN A 86 8.95 14.68 5.10
C ASN A 86 10.21 15.35 5.67
N THR A 87 10.03 16.34 6.56
CA THR A 87 11.15 17.13 7.12
C THR A 87 11.75 16.53 8.38
N TYR A 88 11.36 15.31 8.75
CA TYR A 88 11.96 14.60 9.89
C TYR A 88 13.49 14.49 9.76
N TRP A 89 14.01 14.51 8.53
CA TRP A 89 15.43 14.41 8.18
C TRP A 89 16.05 15.78 7.83
N GLY A 90 15.32 16.86 8.06
CA GLY A 90 15.59 18.20 7.55
C GLY A 90 14.89 18.47 6.22
N ALA A 91 14.62 19.74 5.94
CA ALA A 91 14.12 20.17 4.64
C ALA A 91 15.26 20.11 3.62
N MET A 92 15.07 19.34 2.55
CA MET A 92 15.97 19.25 1.40
C MET A 92 15.61 20.25 0.30
N PHE A 93 14.34 20.65 0.18
CA PHE A 93 13.91 21.66 -0.79
C PHE A 93 14.28 23.08 -0.34
N LYS A 94 14.64 23.90 -1.32
CA LYS A 94 14.91 25.32 -1.16
C LYS A 94 14.19 26.08 -2.26
N GLU A 95 13.54 27.18 -1.89
CA GLU A 95 12.87 28.05 -2.86
C GLU A 95 13.83 28.50 -3.96
N ASN A 96 13.31 28.58 -5.18
CA ASN A 96 14.03 28.96 -6.39
C ASN A 96 15.18 28.02 -6.82
N GLU A 97 15.37 26.89 -6.16
CA GLU A 97 16.30 25.84 -6.61
C GLU A 97 15.59 24.77 -7.46
N ARG A 98 16.38 24.06 -8.27
CA ARG A 98 15.90 23.02 -9.18
C ARG A 98 16.30 21.65 -8.67
N TYR A 99 15.43 20.66 -8.85
CA TYR A 99 15.62 19.30 -8.34
C TYR A 99 15.25 18.25 -9.37
N LEU A 100 15.95 17.12 -9.32
CA LEU A 100 15.47 15.83 -9.83
C LEU A 100 14.70 15.16 -8.69
N VAL A 101 13.39 15.01 -8.86
CA VAL A 101 12.45 14.56 -7.83
C VAL A 101 12.02 13.13 -8.11
N PHE A 102 12.12 12.30 -7.06
CA PHE A 102 11.59 10.94 -6.98
C PHE A 102 10.50 10.94 -5.92
N ALA A 103 9.26 10.67 -6.33
CA ALA A 103 8.10 10.79 -5.44
C ALA A 103 7.16 9.60 -5.58
N ASN A 104 6.47 9.29 -4.49
CA ASN A 104 5.49 8.21 -4.40
C ASN A 104 4.16 8.74 -3.89
N PHE A 105 3.07 8.17 -4.38
CA PHE A 105 1.76 8.42 -3.81
C PHE A 105 1.64 7.65 -2.50
N LEU A 106 1.36 8.38 -1.43
CA LEU A 106 0.85 7.81 -0.19
C LEU A 106 -0.56 8.36 0.00
N ASP A 107 -1.54 7.48 -0.12
CA ASP A 107 -2.95 7.83 -0.31
C ASP A 107 -3.16 8.73 -1.54
N GLU A 108 -3.46 10.02 -1.33
CA GLU A 108 -3.71 11.03 -2.37
C GLU A 108 -2.60 12.09 -2.42
N GLU A 109 -1.60 11.99 -1.53
CA GLU A 109 -0.50 12.94 -1.43
C GLU A 109 0.72 12.40 -2.17
N LEU A 110 1.35 13.25 -2.98
CA LEU A 110 2.64 12.93 -3.58
C LEU A 110 3.74 13.24 -2.58
N ILE A 111 4.31 12.21 -1.96
CA ILE A 111 5.29 12.32 -0.89
C ILE A 111 6.71 12.20 -1.44
N VAL A 112 7.60 13.05 -0.93
CA VAL A 112 9.03 12.90 -1.13
C VAL A 112 9.69 12.55 0.20
N GLU A 113 10.19 11.32 0.28
CA GLU A 113 10.90 10.82 1.44
C GLU A 113 12.35 11.31 1.46
N GLY A 114 12.93 11.44 2.67
CA GLY A 114 14.32 11.88 2.84
C GLY A 114 15.36 10.98 2.15
N CYS A 115 15.04 9.70 1.93
CA CYS A 115 15.89 8.75 1.21
C CYS A 115 15.37 8.40 -0.19
N SER A 116 14.50 9.23 -0.78
CA SER A 116 13.88 8.98 -2.10
C SER A 116 14.85 8.99 -3.29
N GLY A 117 16.07 9.49 -3.10
CA GLY A 117 17.01 9.76 -4.19
C GLY A 117 16.82 11.14 -4.82
N THR A 118 15.87 11.95 -4.31
CA THR A 118 15.68 13.34 -4.74
C THR A 118 16.93 14.17 -4.46
N LYS A 119 17.38 14.92 -5.48
CA LYS A 119 18.64 15.66 -5.44
C LYS A 119 18.52 17.01 -6.13
N ASN A 120 19.24 17.98 -5.59
CA ASN A 120 19.39 19.29 -6.23
C ASN A 120 20.12 19.14 -7.57
N MET A 121 19.67 19.85 -8.59
CA MET A 121 20.21 19.74 -9.97
C MET A 121 21.70 20.07 -10.09
N LYS A 122 22.30 20.73 -9.10
CA LYS A 122 23.75 20.94 -9.01
C LYS A 122 24.56 19.63 -8.90
N TYR A 123 23.92 18.51 -8.55
CA TYR A 123 24.58 17.24 -8.21
C TYR A 123 24.08 16.02 -9.03
N VAL A 124 23.36 16.21 -10.14
CA VAL A 124 22.62 15.10 -10.83
C VAL A 124 23.11 14.72 -12.22
N SER A 125 24.33 15.12 -12.60
CA SER A 125 24.80 14.95 -13.99
C SER A 125 24.85 13.49 -14.46
N ASP A 126 25.12 12.55 -13.56
CA ASP A 126 25.21 11.13 -13.89
C ASP A 126 23.84 10.45 -13.79
N GLU A 127 22.99 10.88 -12.85
CA GLU A 127 21.63 10.41 -12.66
C GLU A 127 20.77 10.63 -13.91
N LEU A 128 20.86 11.81 -14.53
CA LEU A 128 20.09 12.10 -15.75
C LEU A 128 20.48 11.21 -16.92
N LYS A 129 21.78 10.91 -17.07
CA LYS A 129 22.26 9.97 -18.09
C LYS A 129 21.74 8.55 -17.84
N LYS A 130 21.73 8.12 -16.57
CA LYS A 130 21.17 6.82 -16.18
C LYS A 130 19.68 6.74 -16.47
N ILE A 131 18.91 7.75 -16.08
CA ILE A 131 17.47 7.82 -16.36
C ILE A 131 17.19 7.77 -17.87
N GLU A 132 17.94 8.53 -18.66
CA GLU A 132 17.78 8.52 -20.12
C GLU A 132 18.13 7.17 -20.73
N ASN A 133 19.21 6.52 -20.26
CA ASN A 133 19.55 5.15 -20.66
C ASN A 133 18.43 4.16 -20.32
N ILE A 134 17.84 4.24 -19.12
CA ILE A 134 16.71 3.40 -18.71
C ILE A 134 15.52 3.62 -19.66
N LYS A 135 15.15 4.87 -19.94
CA LYS A 135 14.06 5.20 -20.88
C LYS A 135 14.32 4.62 -22.26
N GLN A 136 15.55 4.75 -22.77
CA GLN A 136 15.92 4.19 -24.08
C GLN A 136 15.86 2.66 -24.09
N LEU A 137 16.29 1.99 -23.02
CA LEU A 137 16.20 0.53 -22.90
C LEU A 137 14.75 0.07 -22.88
N ILE A 138 13.89 0.73 -22.10
CA ILE A 138 12.44 0.46 -22.07
C ILE A 138 11.84 0.68 -23.46
N GLN A 139 12.15 1.79 -24.13
CA GLN A 139 11.61 2.07 -25.46
C GLN A 139 12.09 1.09 -26.54
N ARG A 140 13.37 0.71 -26.52
CA ARG A 140 13.91 -0.32 -27.43
C ARG A 140 13.22 -1.65 -27.21
N LYS A 141 12.96 -2.02 -25.95
CA LYS A 141 12.26 -3.25 -25.61
C LYS A 141 10.80 -3.20 -26.08
N ILE A 142 10.08 -2.11 -25.82
CA ILE A 142 8.71 -1.89 -26.34
C ILE A 142 8.68 -2.04 -27.86
N ASN A 143 9.63 -1.42 -28.57
CA ASN A 143 9.69 -1.50 -30.03
C ASN A 143 10.02 -2.91 -30.52
N SER A 144 10.94 -3.61 -29.84
CA SER A 144 11.26 -5.01 -30.14
C SER A 144 10.06 -5.92 -29.96
N ILE A 145 9.27 -5.69 -28.92
CA ILE A 145 8.05 -6.43 -28.62
C ILE A 145 6.99 -6.16 -29.70
N ARG A 146 6.71 -4.88 -30.00
CA ARG A 146 5.75 -4.50 -31.06
C ARG A 146 6.11 -5.05 -32.44
N ASN A 147 7.40 -5.11 -32.77
CA ASN A 147 7.86 -5.68 -34.04
C ASN A 147 7.74 -7.21 -34.09
N ALA A 148 7.82 -7.88 -32.94
CA ALA A 148 7.59 -9.32 -32.83
C ALA A 148 6.09 -9.65 -32.92
N ASP A 149 5.23 -8.83 -32.29
CA ASP A 149 3.78 -8.94 -32.41
C ASP A 149 3.25 -8.27 -33.68
N LYS A 150 3.45 -8.93 -34.82
CA LYS A 150 2.85 -8.49 -36.10
C LYS A 150 1.31 -8.53 -36.09
N SER A 151 0.70 -9.19 -35.10
CA SER A 151 -0.75 -9.40 -35.03
C SER A 151 -1.47 -8.32 -34.21
N GLY A 152 -0.77 -7.64 -33.31
CA GLY A 152 -1.32 -6.63 -32.40
C GLY A 152 -2.27 -7.19 -31.34
N ASN A 153 -2.25 -8.51 -31.11
CA ASN A 153 -3.22 -9.20 -30.26
C ASN A 153 -2.72 -9.42 -28.82
N PHE A 154 -1.45 -9.15 -28.54
CA PHE A 154 -0.87 -9.41 -27.23
C PHE A 154 -0.76 -8.12 -26.40
N LYS A 155 -1.02 -8.26 -25.10
CA LYS A 155 -0.74 -7.22 -24.11
C LYS A 155 0.56 -7.56 -23.40
N TYR A 156 1.35 -6.54 -23.10
CA TYR A 156 2.65 -6.72 -22.48
C TYR A 156 2.74 -5.91 -21.19
N GLU A 157 3.20 -6.56 -20.13
CA GLU A 157 3.62 -5.88 -18.90
C GLU A 157 5.14 -5.90 -18.88
N ILE A 158 5.78 -4.74 -18.72
CA ILE A 158 7.24 -4.61 -18.73
C ILE A 158 7.65 -4.11 -17.36
N SER A 159 8.55 -4.85 -16.71
CA SER A 159 9.11 -4.52 -15.41
C SER A 159 10.62 -4.42 -15.54
N VAL A 160 11.26 -3.52 -14.80
CA VAL A 160 12.72 -3.53 -14.66
C VAL A 160 13.02 -4.05 -13.27
N ILE A 161 13.88 -5.06 -13.16
CA ILE A 161 14.23 -5.68 -11.88
C ILE A 161 15.47 -5.01 -11.27
N LYS A 162 15.81 -5.39 -10.03
CA LYS A 162 16.73 -4.64 -9.15
C LYS A 162 18.14 -4.42 -9.70
N ASP A 163 18.59 -5.24 -10.63
CA ASP A 163 19.91 -5.13 -11.27
C ASP A 163 19.90 -4.24 -12.55
N GLY A 164 18.74 -3.69 -12.92
CA GLY A 164 18.55 -2.88 -14.12
C GLY A 164 18.20 -3.69 -15.38
N SER A 165 18.06 -5.01 -15.28
CA SER A 165 17.54 -5.84 -16.38
C SER A 165 16.02 -5.71 -16.52
N ILE A 166 15.51 -5.98 -17.72
CA ILE A 166 14.10 -5.79 -18.07
C ILE A 166 13.42 -7.15 -18.20
N GLU A 167 12.46 -7.41 -17.33
CA GLU A 167 11.49 -8.50 -17.44
C GLU A 167 10.25 -8.05 -18.20
N TYR A 168 9.60 -8.99 -18.88
CA TYR A 168 8.31 -8.73 -19.49
C TYR A 168 7.43 -9.97 -19.41
N LYS A 169 6.14 -9.74 -19.20
CA LYS A 169 5.09 -10.75 -19.28
C LYS A 169 4.28 -10.49 -20.54
N GLU A 170 4.05 -11.55 -21.31
CA GLU A 170 3.21 -11.53 -22.50
C GLU A 170 1.86 -12.14 -22.16
N PHE A 171 0.79 -11.41 -22.47
CA PHE A 171 -0.58 -11.82 -22.24
C PHE A 171 -1.33 -11.93 -23.57
N ASP A 172 -2.11 -12.98 -23.76
CA ASP A 172 -3.00 -13.13 -24.90
C ASP A 172 -4.12 -12.05 -24.90
N GLY A 173 -4.93 -12.00 -25.96
CA GLY A 173 -6.06 -11.08 -26.07
C GLY A 173 -7.12 -11.23 -24.97
N ASN A 174 -7.05 -12.30 -24.15
CA ASN A 174 -7.92 -12.56 -23.01
C ASN A 174 -7.25 -12.28 -21.66
N GLY A 175 -5.99 -11.82 -21.64
CA GLY A 175 -5.25 -11.50 -20.43
C GLY A 175 -4.53 -12.68 -19.76
N ARG A 176 -4.28 -13.80 -20.46
CA ARG A 176 -3.56 -14.98 -19.93
C ARG A 176 -2.10 -15.00 -20.36
N LEU A 177 -1.19 -15.49 -19.52
CA LEU A 177 0.25 -15.61 -19.84
C LEU A 177 0.49 -16.51 -21.07
N ALA A 178 1.01 -15.95 -22.16
CA ALA A 178 1.18 -16.64 -23.44
C ALA A 178 2.31 -17.69 -23.47
N TRP A 179 3.24 -17.66 -22.51
CA TRP A 179 4.38 -18.58 -22.43
C TRP A 179 4.00 -20.05 -22.16
N LEU A 180 2.83 -20.32 -21.59
CA LEU A 180 2.42 -21.69 -21.21
C LEU A 180 1.94 -22.54 -22.41
N ASP A 181 1.50 -21.92 -23.51
CA ASP A 181 0.84 -22.64 -24.61
C ASP A 181 1.75 -23.04 -25.78
N SER A 182 3.00 -22.56 -25.84
CA SER A 182 3.81 -22.57 -27.09
C SER A 182 4.90 -23.66 -27.20
N PHE A 183 5.10 -24.55 -26.22
CA PHE A 183 6.23 -25.50 -26.19
C PHE A 183 5.92 -26.93 -26.70
N LYS A 184 5.24 -27.06 -27.84
CA LYS A 184 5.17 -28.34 -28.58
C LYS A 184 6.14 -28.35 -29.76
N ASP A 185 7.27 -29.03 -29.57
CA ASP A 185 8.21 -29.51 -30.61
C ASP A 185 9.05 -28.49 -31.40
N SER A 186 9.90 -27.69 -30.72
CA SER A 186 10.96 -26.91 -31.39
C SER A 186 12.25 -26.77 -30.55
N GLU A 187 13.41 -26.76 -31.21
CA GLU A 187 14.68 -26.34 -30.60
C GLU A 187 14.65 -24.85 -30.27
N HIS A 188 15.02 -24.47 -29.04
CA HIS A 188 14.93 -23.08 -28.59
C HIS A 188 16.23 -22.59 -27.97
N LYS A 189 16.78 -21.50 -28.52
CA LYS A 189 17.97 -20.84 -27.99
C LYS A 189 17.57 -19.63 -27.17
N SER A 190 17.59 -19.75 -25.84
CA SER A 190 17.33 -18.60 -24.95
C SER A 190 18.63 -18.12 -24.31
N LYS A 191 19.02 -16.88 -24.56
CA LYS A 191 20.14 -16.26 -23.84
C LYS A 191 19.67 -15.81 -22.46
N GLN A 192 20.08 -16.53 -21.42
CA GLN A 192 20.00 -16.08 -20.04
C GLN A 192 21.41 -15.85 -19.48
N PHE A 193 21.57 -14.77 -18.72
CA PHE A 193 22.77 -14.46 -17.95
C PHE A 193 22.49 -14.84 -16.49
N LEU A 194 23.40 -15.57 -15.85
CA LEU A 194 23.31 -15.90 -14.43
C LEU A 194 24.10 -14.88 -13.59
N GLU A 195 23.62 -14.59 -12.38
CA GLU A 195 24.13 -13.55 -11.47
C GLU A 195 25.61 -13.68 -11.08
N ASP A 196 26.24 -14.83 -11.31
CA ASP A 196 27.63 -15.09 -10.90
C ASP A 196 28.68 -14.79 -11.98
N GLY A 197 28.28 -14.33 -13.17
CA GLY A 197 29.16 -13.89 -14.24
C GLY A 197 29.97 -15.00 -14.92
N ARG A 198 29.68 -16.28 -14.68
CA ARG A 198 30.48 -17.40 -15.23
C ARG A 198 30.04 -17.89 -16.61
N TYR A 199 28.85 -17.52 -17.08
CA TYR A 199 28.30 -17.94 -18.38
C TYR A 199 27.73 -16.76 -19.14
N SER A 200 27.85 -16.80 -20.47
CA SER A 200 27.35 -15.72 -21.33
C SER A 200 26.08 -16.08 -22.08
N TYR A 201 25.80 -17.38 -22.27
CA TYR A 201 24.48 -17.86 -22.64
C TYR A 201 24.35 -19.38 -22.40
N LEU A 202 23.11 -19.83 -22.24
CA LEU A 202 22.71 -21.23 -22.19
C LEU A 202 21.95 -21.59 -23.48
N GLU A 203 22.10 -22.83 -23.95
CA GLU A 203 21.25 -23.41 -24.99
C GLU A 203 20.46 -24.57 -24.38
N PHE A 204 19.14 -24.58 -24.57
CA PHE A 204 18.24 -25.61 -24.07
C PHE A 204 17.66 -26.39 -25.24
N PHE A 205 17.72 -27.71 -25.18
CA PHE A 205 17.21 -28.59 -26.23
C PHE A 205 16.03 -29.38 -25.69
N TYR A 206 14.88 -29.29 -26.35
CA TYR A 206 13.66 -29.99 -25.96
C TYR A 206 13.25 -31.00 -27.04
N LYS A 207 12.72 -32.15 -26.62
CA LYS A 207 12.11 -33.16 -27.49
C LYS A 207 10.83 -33.67 -26.85
N ASN A 208 9.70 -33.61 -27.55
CA ASN A 208 8.38 -33.99 -27.06
C ASN A 208 8.01 -33.27 -25.74
N GLY A 209 8.33 -31.98 -25.64
CA GLY A 209 8.09 -31.17 -24.44
C GLY A 209 8.97 -31.49 -23.22
N LYS A 210 9.98 -32.35 -23.34
CA LYS A 210 10.95 -32.63 -22.27
C LYS A 210 12.32 -32.06 -22.61
N LEU A 211 12.96 -31.40 -21.64
CA LEU A 211 14.34 -30.94 -21.77
C LEU A 211 15.26 -32.16 -21.91
N THR A 212 15.96 -32.25 -23.03
CA THR A 212 16.87 -33.35 -23.34
C THR A 212 18.33 -32.98 -23.15
N ASN A 213 18.71 -31.72 -23.31
CA ASN A 213 20.12 -31.29 -23.20
C ASN A 213 20.20 -29.81 -22.81
N THR A 214 21.26 -29.43 -22.09
CA THR A 214 21.62 -28.03 -21.82
C THR A 214 23.12 -27.83 -22.07
N LYS A 215 23.47 -26.79 -22.81
CA LYS A 215 24.87 -26.39 -23.04
C LYS A 215 25.12 -25.00 -22.50
N GLY A 216 26.27 -24.79 -21.87
CA GLY A 216 26.68 -23.46 -21.39
C GLY A 216 27.99 -23.01 -22.03
N TYR A 217 28.01 -21.75 -22.45
CA TYR A 217 29.12 -21.14 -23.16
C TYR A 217 29.66 -19.93 -22.40
N ASP A 218 30.97 -19.75 -22.43
CA ASP A 218 31.62 -18.54 -21.92
C ASP A 218 31.45 -17.35 -22.88
N GLN A 219 31.99 -16.20 -22.48
CA GLN A 219 31.94 -14.95 -23.24
C GLN A 219 32.64 -15.01 -24.60
N ASN A 220 33.50 -16.00 -24.82
CA ASN A 220 34.20 -16.23 -26.07
C ASN A 220 33.54 -17.34 -26.92
N GLY A 221 32.38 -17.86 -26.49
CA GLY A 221 31.67 -18.94 -27.17
C GLY A 221 32.30 -20.32 -26.96
N LYS A 222 33.20 -20.49 -25.99
CA LYS A 222 33.77 -21.80 -25.63
C LYS A 222 32.76 -22.57 -24.79
N LEU A 223 32.47 -23.81 -25.19
CA LEU A 223 31.64 -24.72 -24.40
C LEU A 223 32.35 -25.02 -23.08
N ILE A 224 31.70 -24.68 -21.97
CA ILE A 224 32.22 -24.85 -20.61
C ILE A 224 31.29 -25.66 -19.71
N LEU A 225 30.08 -25.97 -20.20
CA LEU A 225 29.13 -26.89 -19.57
C LEU A 225 28.57 -27.85 -20.63
N ASP A 226 28.77 -29.15 -20.43
CA ASP A 226 28.02 -30.23 -21.08
C ASP A 226 27.30 -31.12 -20.05
N GLU A 227 26.34 -31.91 -20.53
CA GLU A 227 25.36 -32.72 -19.80
C GLU A 227 25.87 -33.40 -18.52
N ASN A 228 27.12 -33.88 -18.49
CA ASN A 228 27.61 -34.67 -17.36
C ASN A 228 27.89 -33.85 -16.09
N THR A 229 28.05 -32.53 -16.22
CA THR A 229 28.39 -31.64 -15.09
C THR A 229 27.15 -31.00 -14.46
N VAL A 230 26.06 -30.92 -15.23
CA VAL A 230 24.78 -30.32 -14.82
C VAL A 230 24.03 -31.22 -13.83
N GLN A 231 24.07 -32.54 -14.03
CA GLN A 231 23.36 -33.49 -13.17
C GLN A 231 23.86 -33.54 -11.71
N THR A 232 25.11 -33.15 -11.42
CA THR A 232 25.68 -33.25 -10.06
C THR A 232 25.68 -31.94 -9.27
N LYS A 233 25.43 -30.78 -9.91
CA LYS A 233 25.42 -29.48 -9.24
C LYS A 233 24.10 -28.73 -9.28
N LEU A 234 23.25 -28.97 -10.28
CA LEU A 234 21.90 -28.41 -10.34
C LEU A 234 20.84 -29.34 -9.76
N PHE A 235 21.20 -30.61 -9.53
CA PHE A 235 20.39 -31.58 -8.79
C PHE A 235 21.20 -32.09 -7.58
N GLN A 236 21.48 -31.23 -6.60
CA GLN A 236 21.29 -31.74 -5.24
C GLN A 236 19.83 -32.15 -5.19
N GLU A 237 19.55 -33.42 -4.90
CA GLU A 237 18.20 -33.98 -4.86
C GLU A 237 17.26 -32.94 -4.26
N ASP A 238 16.51 -32.29 -5.14
CA ASP A 238 15.39 -31.44 -4.77
C ASP A 238 14.51 -32.39 -3.97
N LYS A 239 14.50 -32.24 -2.65
CA LYS A 239 13.49 -32.89 -1.83
C LYS A 239 12.19 -32.29 -2.33
N ARG A 240 11.61 -32.90 -3.36
CA ARG A 240 10.30 -32.52 -3.88
C ARG A 240 9.40 -32.45 -2.67
N VAL A 241 9.04 -31.23 -2.32
CA VAL A 241 8.10 -30.97 -1.25
C VAL A 241 6.82 -31.68 -1.68
N ASP A 242 6.40 -32.64 -0.87
CA ASP A 242 5.14 -33.33 -1.07
C ASP A 242 4.04 -32.32 -0.71
N CYS A 243 3.58 -31.59 -1.73
CA CYS A 243 2.63 -30.50 -1.57
C CYS A 243 1.31 -30.98 -0.94
N ASP A 244 0.87 -32.21 -1.20
CA ASP A 244 -0.33 -32.76 -0.57
C ASP A 244 -0.11 -32.99 0.92
N LYS A 245 1.07 -33.51 1.30
CA LYS A 245 1.45 -33.68 2.71
C LYS A 245 1.57 -32.34 3.43
N LEU A 246 2.21 -31.35 2.81
CA LEU A 246 2.36 -30.00 3.38
C LEU A 246 1.01 -29.29 3.51
N LYS A 247 0.12 -29.42 2.52
CA LYS A 247 -1.26 -28.92 2.56
C LYS A 247 -2.06 -29.52 3.71
N LYS A 248 -1.95 -30.84 3.91
CA LYS A 248 -2.59 -31.53 5.03
C LYS A 248 -2.03 -31.06 6.38
N HIS A 249 -0.72 -30.83 6.46
CA HIS A 249 -0.08 -30.31 7.67
C HIS A 249 -0.59 -28.91 8.02
N ILE A 250 -0.65 -27.99 7.06
CA ILE A 250 -1.18 -26.63 7.26
C ILE A 250 -2.65 -26.67 7.72
N SER A 251 -3.49 -27.51 7.10
CA SER A 251 -4.88 -27.68 7.53
C SER A 251 -5.00 -28.13 8.99
N LEU A 252 -4.14 -29.05 9.44
CA LEU A 252 -4.11 -29.51 10.84
C LEU A 252 -3.62 -28.43 11.80
N LEU A 253 -2.66 -27.61 11.38
CA LEU A 253 -2.24 -26.45 12.16
C LEU A 253 -3.40 -25.47 12.31
N PHE A 254 -4.11 -25.13 11.24
CA PHE A 254 -5.25 -24.22 11.33
C PHE A 254 -6.40 -24.76 12.19
N ASP A 255 -6.70 -26.05 12.13
CA ASP A 255 -7.67 -26.67 13.03
C ASP A 255 -7.26 -26.56 14.51
N LYS A 256 -5.96 -26.69 14.82
CA LYS A 256 -5.43 -26.51 16.18
C LYS A 256 -5.45 -25.05 16.63
N LEU A 257 -5.22 -24.11 15.72
CA LEU A 257 -5.19 -22.68 16.02
C LEU A 257 -6.61 -22.08 16.15
N ASN A 258 -7.60 -22.74 15.55
CA ASN A 258 -9.00 -22.31 15.50
C ASN A 258 -9.84 -22.89 16.66
N TYR A 259 -9.40 -22.67 17.90
CA TYR A 259 -10.20 -22.98 19.10
C TYR A 259 -10.64 -21.71 19.82
N CYS A 260 -11.70 -21.78 20.61
CA CYS A 260 -12.16 -20.68 21.46
C CYS A 260 -13.06 -21.19 22.58
N ASP A 261 -13.16 -20.41 23.66
CA ASP A 261 -14.16 -20.60 24.70
C ASP A 261 -15.23 -19.51 24.64
N VAL A 262 -14.84 -18.30 24.22
CA VAL A 262 -15.75 -17.13 24.08
C VAL A 262 -15.49 -16.35 22.79
N ASP A 263 -16.46 -15.54 22.34
CA ASP A 263 -16.37 -14.73 21.12
C ASP A 263 -15.14 -13.81 21.08
N SER A 264 -14.68 -13.33 22.23
CA SER A 264 -13.51 -12.44 22.35
C SER A 264 -12.18 -13.16 22.18
N ASP A 265 -12.15 -14.49 22.19
CA ASP A 265 -10.94 -15.28 21.91
C ASP A 265 -10.62 -15.31 20.43
N CYS A 266 -11.63 -15.19 19.57
CA CYS A 266 -11.44 -15.23 18.15
C CYS A 266 -10.82 -13.93 17.66
N ILE A 267 -9.71 -13.99 16.94
CA ILE A 267 -9.11 -12.84 16.24
C ILE A 267 -8.93 -13.14 14.76
N TYR A 268 -8.91 -12.07 13.98
CA TYR A 268 -8.50 -12.16 12.58
C TYR A 268 -6.98 -12.09 12.53
N SER A 269 -6.35 -13.12 11.95
CA SER A 269 -4.92 -13.11 11.70
C SER A 269 -4.65 -13.11 10.21
N GLY A 270 -3.97 -12.06 9.74
CA GLY A 270 -3.41 -12.03 8.40
C GLY A 270 -2.20 -12.95 8.34
N ILE A 271 -2.41 -14.24 8.12
CA ILE A 271 -1.37 -15.10 7.57
C ILE A 271 -1.37 -14.82 6.06
N PRO A 272 -0.31 -14.24 5.50
CA PRO A 272 -0.31 -13.80 4.12
C PRO A 272 -0.11 -14.99 3.19
N ASP A 273 -1.16 -15.77 2.87
CA ASP A 273 -1.12 -16.57 1.64
C ASP A 273 -2.44 -17.14 1.13
N CYS A 274 -2.44 -17.36 -0.19
CA CYS A 274 -3.60 -17.50 -1.04
C CYS A 274 -4.19 -18.91 -1.12
N SER A 275 -3.38 -19.96 -0.91
CA SER A 275 -3.79 -21.36 -1.16
C SER A 275 -4.73 -21.96 -0.10
N PHE A 276 -4.83 -21.33 1.06
CA PHE A 276 -5.69 -21.75 2.18
C PHE A 276 -6.81 -20.75 2.47
N GLY A 277 -7.09 -19.89 1.48
CA GLY A 277 -7.97 -18.74 1.57
C GLY A 277 -7.14 -17.46 1.59
N CYS A 278 -7.27 -16.63 0.56
CA CYS A 278 -6.56 -15.35 0.40
C CYS A 278 -6.86 -14.28 1.48
N CYS A 279 -7.55 -14.66 2.54
CA CYS A 279 -8.25 -13.77 3.45
C CYS A 279 -8.03 -14.37 4.83
N GLY A 280 -7.59 -13.54 5.77
CA GLY A 280 -7.06 -14.00 7.04
C GLY A 280 -7.96 -14.99 7.76
N ILE A 281 -7.32 -15.90 8.49
CA ILE A 281 -8.00 -16.95 9.21
C ILE A 281 -8.48 -16.44 10.57
N LEU A 282 -9.58 -17.02 11.06
CA LEU A 282 -9.96 -16.85 12.45
C LEU A 282 -9.16 -17.84 13.30
N VAL A 283 -8.44 -17.29 14.28
CA VAL A 283 -7.64 -18.07 15.24
C VAL A 283 -7.93 -17.58 16.64
N ASN A 284 -7.56 -18.38 17.63
CA ASN A 284 -7.52 -17.93 19.00
C ASN A 284 -6.50 -16.78 19.15
N LYS A 285 -6.77 -15.80 20.01
CA LYS A 285 -5.85 -14.68 20.27
C LYS A 285 -4.55 -15.09 20.95
N ASP A 286 -4.55 -16.22 21.66
CA ASP A 286 -3.45 -16.68 22.50
C ASP A 286 -2.56 -17.73 21.79
N VAL A 287 -2.79 -18.01 20.50
CA VAL A 287 -1.98 -18.99 19.76
C VAL A 287 -0.73 -18.40 19.12
N ASP A 288 0.36 -19.18 19.14
CA ASP A 288 1.56 -18.90 18.36
C ASP A 288 1.34 -19.30 16.89
N LEU A 289 1.65 -18.38 15.99
CA LEU A 289 1.47 -18.55 14.55
C LEU A 289 2.77 -18.86 13.81
N ALA A 290 3.90 -18.97 14.51
CA ALA A 290 5.21 -19.15 13.88
C ALA A 290 5.26 -20.40 12.98
N GLU A 291 4.90 -21.56 13.52
CA GLU A 291 4.90 -22.85 12.78
C GLU A 291 3.97 -22.80 11.56
N ALA A 292 2.78 -22.23 11.72
CA ALA A 292 1.82 -22.10 10.62
C ALA A 292 2.28 -21.13 9.54
N LYS A 293 2.93 -20.02 9.91
CA LYS A 293 3.54 -19.09 8.96
C LYS A 293 4.68 -19.73 8.20
N GLU A 294 5.56 -20.46 8.89
CA GLU A 294 6.68 -21.17 8.27
C GLU A 294 6.19 -22.21 7.26
N ALA A 295 5.24 -23.07 7.65
CA ALA A 295 4.66 -24.08 6.76
C ALA A 295 3.96 -23.47 5.54
N VAL A 296 3.25 -22.35 5.72
CA VAL A 296 2.59 -21.62 4.62
C VAL A 296 3.61 -20.99 3.66
N MET A 297 4.68 -20.38 4.18
CA MET A 297 5.77 -19.85 3.35
C MET A 297 6.47 -20.97 2.56
N GLU A 298 6.75 -22.11 3.19
CA GLU A 298 7.33 -23.28 2.51
C GLU A 298 6.38 -23.78 1.39
N PHE A 299 5.07 -23.82 1.64
CA PHE A 299 4.09 -24.22 0.63
C PHE A 299 4.06 -23.23 -0.53
N ARG A 300 4.14 -21.93 -0.26
CA ARG A 300 4.17 -20.89 -1.28
C ARG A 300 5.38 -20.99 -2.19
N GLU A 301 6.56 -21.16 -1.60
CA GLU A 301 7.82 -21.22 -2.34
C GLU A 301 7.90 -22.46 -3.23
N ASN A 302 7.31 -23.58 -2.80
CA ASN A 302 7.54 -24.89 -3.43
C ASN A 302 6.33 -25.48 -4.16
N CYS A 303 5.11 -24.96 -3.94
CA CYS A 303 3.88 -25.64 -4.38
C CYS A 303 2.87 -24.79 -5.17
N LEU A 304 3.03 -23.48 -5.32
CA LEU A 304 1.93 -22.61 -5.80
C LEU A 304 1.94 -22.32 -7.32
N GLU A 305 0.84 -22.71 -8.00
CA GLU A 305 0.27 -22.11 -9.22
C GLU A 305 -0.69 -20.96 -8.84
N GLU A 306 -0.94 -20.02 -9.78
CA GLU A 306 -1.73 -18.79 -9.58
C GLU A 306 -3.05 -19.00 -8.81
N CYS A 307 -3.35 -18.06 -7.89
CA CYS A 307 -4.53 -18.16 -7.02
C CYS A 307 -5.64 -17.18 -7.45
N ASP A 308 -6.77 -17.72 -7.92
CA ASP A 308 -8.01 -16.97 -8.14
C ASP A 308 -8.84 -16.94 -6.85
N CYS A 309 -8.73 -15.87 -6.07
CA CYS A 309 -9.54 -15.71 -4.85
C CYS A 309 -10.44 -14.48 -4.89
N LEU A 310 -11.73 -14.70 -4.65
CA LEU A 310 -12.64 -13.68 -4.14
C LEU A 310 -12.59 -13.71 -2.62
N CYS A 311 -12.09 -12.65 -1.99
CA CYS A 311 -12.14 -12.57 -0.54
C CYS A 311 -13.56 -12.31 -0.02
N PRO A 312 -14.03 -13.06 1.01
CA PRO A 312 -15.16 -12.60 1.78
C PRO A 312 -14.86 -11.19 2.31
N PRO A 313 -15.83 -10.26 2.26
CA PRO A 313 -15.62 -8.90 2.75
C PRO A 313 -15.15 -8.93 4.21
N THR A 314 -14.17 -8.07 4.52
CA THR A 314 -13.48 -7.90 5.82
C THR A 314 -14.41 -7.55 7.00
N ILE A 315 -15.72 -7.54 6.78
CA ILE A 315 -16.77 -6.98 7.64
C ILE A 315 -17.60 -8.09 8.33
N MET A 316 -17.18 -9.36 8.26
CA MET A 316 -17.88 -10.43 8.95
C MET A 316 -17.58 -10.39 10.46
N GLY A 317 -18.64 -10.47 11.28
CA GLY A 317 -18.49 -10.67 12.72
C GLY A 317 -17.82 -12.02 13.00
N ARG A 318 -17.19 -12.14 14.16
CA ARG A 318 -16.57 -13.39 14.64
C ARG A 318 -17.33 -13.89 15.86
N LYS A 319 -17.51 -15.20 15.97
CA LYS A 319 -18.09 -15.82 17.16
C LYS A 319 -17.44 -17.15 17.45
N CYS A 320 -17.44 -17.53 18.71
CA CYS A 320 -17.11 -18.87 19.12
C CYS A 320 -18.36 -19.75 18.98
N LYS A 321 -18.26 -20.79 18.15
CA LYS A 321 -19.34 -21.77 18.00
C LYS A 321 -18.73 -23.16 17.98
N ASP A 322 -19.24 -24.03 18.84
CA ASP A 322 -18.77 -25.42 18.95
C ASP A 322 -17.25 -25.50 19.22
N ASN A 323 -16.76 -24.60 20.09
CA ASN A 323 -15.34 -24.41 20.44
C ASN A 323 -14.43 -24.08 19.26
N LYS A 324 -14.98 -23.56 18.16
CA LYS A 324 -14.22 -23.06 17.00
C LYS A 324 -14.61 -21.62 16.69
N CYS A 325 -13.64 -20.83 16.26
CA CYS A 325 -13.92 -19.52 15.70
C CYS A 325 -14.55 -19.68 14.33
N VAL A 326 -15.77 -19.19 14.23
CA VAL A 326 -16.53 -19.17 12.98
C VAL A 326 -16.88 -17.75 12.62
N TRP A 327 -16.98 -17.51 11.32
CA TRP A 327 -17.58 -16.29 10.82
C TRP A 327 -19.05 -16.28 11.25
N ALA A 328 -19.40 -15.31 12.08
CA ALA A 328 -20.80 -15.01 12.31
C ALA A 328 -21.34 -14.44 11.01
N LYS A 329 -22.31 -15.14 10.37
CA LYS A 329 -23.20 -14.47 9.42
C LYS A 329 -23.69 -13.23 10.15
N GLN A 330 -23.32 -12.06 9.64
CA GLN A 330 -23.83 -10.81 10.14
C GLN A 330 -25.35 -10.98 10.08
N GLU A 331 -26.05 -10.91 11.22
CA GLU A 331 -27.49 -10.71 11.18
C GLU A 331 -27.66 -9.51 10.26
N THR A 332 -28.26 -9.73 9.10
CA THR A 332 -28.46 -8.72 8.07
C THR A 332 -29.56 -7.78 8.55
N ILE A 333 -29.27 -7.07 9.64
CA ILE A 333 -30.02 -5.91 10.07
C ILE A 333 -29.68 -4.88 9.01
N SER A 334 -30.67 -4.52 8.21
CA SER A 334 -30.53 -3.44 7.23
C SER A 334 -30.08 -2.14 7.94
N PRO A 335 -29.31 -1.26 7.28
CA PRO A 335 -28.83 -0.02 7.89
C PRO A 335 -29.95 0.79 8.57
N GLU A 336 -31.14 0.81 7.97
CA GLU A 336 -32.29 1.55 8.47
C GLU A 336 -32.87 0.89 9.72
N GLN A 337 -32.90 -0.44 9.79
CA GLN A 337 -33.28 -1.13 11.02
C GLN A 337 -32.29 -0.89 12.15
N ALA A 338 -30.99 -0.83 11.85
CA ALA A 338 -29.96 -0.57 12.85
C ALA A 338 -30.10 0.82 13.49
N LEU A 339 -30.59 1.82 12.74
CA LEU A 339 -30.85 3.18 13.22
C LEU A 339 -32.33 3.43 13.58
N ASN A 340 -33.19 2.41 13.44
CA ASN A 340 -34.64 2.50 13.61
C ASN A 340 -35.28 3.61 12.74
N LEU A 341 -34.97 3.64 11.45
CA LEU A 341 -35.47 4.58 10.44
C LEU A 341 -36.32 3.89 9.36
N SER A 342 -37.17 4.66 8.68
CA SER A 342 -38.03 4.21 7.58
C SER A 342 -37.63 4.85 6.25
N LEU A 343 -37.45 4.06 5.19
CA LEU A 343 -37.12 4.59 3.86
C LEU A 343 -38.30 5.38 3.23
N PRO A 344 -38.02 6.33 2.31
CA PRO A 344 -36.70 6.88 2.01
C PRO A 344 -36.11 7.69 3.19
N ILE A 345 -34.79 7.67 3.31
CA ILE A 345 -34.02 8.55 4.19
C ILE A 345 -33.41 9.65 3.33
N GLU A 346 -33.46 10.88 3.84
CA GLU A 346 -32.90 12.08 3.21
C GLU A 346 -32.03 12.85 4.23
N VAL A 347 -31.13 13.69 3.73
CA VAL A 347 -30.36 14.62 4.56
C VAL A 347 -31.20 15.88 4.73
N GLU A 348 -31.60 16.19 5.96
CA GLU A 348 -32.32 17.41 6.29
C GLU A 348 -31.35 18.58 6.45
N ASP A 349 -30.22 18.37 7.14
CA ASP A 349 -29.19 19.40 7.32
C ASP A 349 -27.80 18.81 7.63
N VAL A 350 -26.75 19.59 7.34
CA VAL A 350 -25.36 19.30 7.67
C VAL A 350 -24.70 20.57 8.19
N ILE A 351 -24.25 20.54 9.44
CA ILE A 351 -23.72 21.70 10.14
C ILE A 351 -22.25 21.44 10.48
N MET A 352 -21.38 22.36 10.06
CA MET A 352 -19.99 22.38 10.51
C MET A 352 -19.86 23.39 11.65
N TYR A 353 -19.29 22.98 12.78
CA TYR A 353 -19.06 23.86 13.91
C TYR A 353 -17.72 24.60 13.77
N ASP A 354 -17.66 25.82 14.31
CA ASP A 354 -16.45 26.68 14.32
C ASP A 354 -15.31 26.13 15.21
N ASP A 355 -15.56 25.01 15.87
CA ASP A 355 -14.62 24.34 16.76
C ASP A 355 -13.45 23.65 16.03
N GLY A 356 -13.45 23.69 14.69
CA GLY A 356 -12.36 23.20 13.87
C GLY A 356 -12.40 21.69 13.60
N GLY A 357 -13.52 21.00 13.83
CA GLY A 357 -13.57 19.57 13.47
C GLY A 357 -14.92 18.87 13.53
N THR A 358 -15.92 19.40 14.23
CA THR A 358 -17.22 18.74 14.38
C THR A 358 -18.12 18.98 13.19
N ILE A 359 -18.64 17.90 12.62
CA ILE A 359 -19.68 17.95 11.59
C ILE A 359 -20.92 17.22 12.12
N GLY A 360 -22.00 17.97 12.35
CA GLY A 360 -23.32 17.45 12.72
C GLY A 360 -24.16 17.18 11.48
N VAL A 361 -24.94 16.10 11.50
CA VAL A 361 -25.83 15.69 10.41
C VAL A 361 -27.21 15.37 10.97
N ILE A 362 -28.25 15.89 10.32
CA ILE A 362 -29.64 15.54 10.56
C ILE A 362 -30.14 14.71 9.38
N LEU A 363 -30.45 13.44 9.64
CA LEU A 363 -31.18 12.59 8.69
C LEU A 363 -32.66 12.63 9.03
N LYS A 364 -33.51 12.62 8.00
CA LYS A 364 -34.96 12.54 8.14
C LYS A 364 -35.49 11.37 7.35
N ASP A 365 -36.34 10.58 7.99
CA ASP A 365 -36.97 9.41 7.40
C ASP A 365 -38.35 9.76 6.81
N SER A 366 -38.97 8.82 6.09
CA SER A 366 -40.26 9.05 5.43
C SER A 366 -41.46 9.28 6.36
N LYS A 367 -41.30 8.98 7.66
CA LYS A 367 -42.29 9.25 8.71
C LYS A 367 -42.02 10.57 9.43
N GLY A 368 -41.02 11.34 8.99
CA GLY A 368 -40.59 12.58 9.62
C GLY A 368 -39.79 12.36 10.91
N LYS A 369 -39.38 11.11 11.21
CA LYS A 369 -38.48 10.85 12.33
C LYS A 369 -37.08 11.34 11.97
N THR A 370 -36.47 12.10 12.86
CA THR A 370 -35.10 12.57 12.68
C THR A 370 -34.11 11.65 13.39
N PHE A 371 -32.93 11.53 12.79
CA PHE A 371 -31.76 10.88 13.38
C PHE A 371 -30.59 11.83 13.28
N THR A 372 -30.11 12.29 14.43
CA THR A 372 -29.00 13.23 14.52
C THR A 372 -27.74 12.53 14.99
N PHE A 373 -26.63 12.82 14.33
CA PHE A 373 -25.31 12.37 14.77
C PHE A 373 -24.26 13.44 14.45
N CYS A 374 -23.09 13.33 15.06
CA CYS A 374 -21.95 14.15 14.68
C CYS A 374 -20.66 13.34 14.65
N ALA A 375 -19.81 13.65 13.67
CA ALA A 375 -18.43 13.18 13.62
C ALA A 375 -17.53 14.27 14.18
N ASP A 376 -16.84 13.97 15.28
CA ASP A 376 -15.91 14.91 15.92
C ASP A 376 -14.46 14.48 15.66
N ASN A 377 -13.68 15.43 15.16
CA ASN A 377 -12.26 15.26 14.87
C ASN A 377 -11.35 16.04 15.82
N ARG A 378 -11.90 16.72 16.82
CA ARG A 378 -11.12 17.51 17.76
C ARG A 378 -10.54 16.60 18.82
N MET A 379 -9.24 16.32 18.71
CA MET A 379 -8.51 15.73 19.82
C MET A 379 -8.19 16.80 20.87
N LEU A 380 -8.86 16.77 22.02
CA LEU A 380 -8.29 17.22 23.29
C LEU A 380 -8.77 16.30 24.44
N ARG A 381 -8.41 15.02 24.39
CA ARG A 381 -8.32 14.20 25.61
C ARG A 381 -6.90 13.72 25.76
N SER A 382 -6.22 14.27 26.76
CA SER A 382 -4.86 13.96 27.18
C SER A 382 -4.72 12.47 27.51
N GLY A 383 -4.37 11.65 26.52
CA GLY A 383 -4.19 10.20 26.67
C GLY A 383 -3.22 9.61 25.63
N PRO A 384 -2.52 8.50 25.95
CA PRO A 384 -1.40 7.98 25.15
C PRO A 384 -1.80 7.21 23.87
N ARG A 385 -3.10 7.01 23.61
CA ARG A 385 -3.63 6.47 22.35
C ARG A 385 -5.00 7.10 22.11
N VAL A 386 -5.06 8.08 21.22
CA VAL A 386 -6.33 8.71 20.84
C VAL A 386 -6.76 8.03 19.55
N GLU A 387 -7.90 7.35 19.57
CA GLU A 387 -8.52 6.85 18.34
C GLU A 387 -8.89 8.08 17.50
N GLU A 388 -8.42 8.14 16.25
CA GLU A 388 -8.47 9.36 15.43
C GLU A 388 -9.89 9.81 15.02
N ARG A 389 -10.92 9.07 15.42
CA ARG A 389 -12.30 9.22 14.92
C ARG A 389 -13.29 8.89 16.03
N HIS A 390 -14.19 9.83 16.33
CA HIS A 390 -15.30 9.63 17.25
C HIS A 390 -16.62 9.97 16.56
N LEU A 391 -17.62 9.11 16.75
CA LEU A 391 -18.97 9.35 16.27
C LEU A 391 -19.94 9.36 17.46
N TYR A 392 -20.81 10.36 17.49
CA TYR A 392 -21.80 10.52 18.55
C TYR A 392 -23.19 10.56 17.93
N VAL A 393 -24.17 9.96 18.58
CA VAL A 393 -25.57 9.95 18.14
C VAL A 393 -26.47 10.65 19.17
N GLY A 394 -27.64 11.09 18.71
CA GLY A 394 -28.66 11.76 19.53
C GLY A 394 -28.49 13.27 19.66
N THR A 395 -27.38 13.83 19.16
CA THR A 395 -27.14 15.28 19.12
C THR A 395 -26.30 15.66 17.90
N LEU A 396 -26.06 16.97 17.70
CA LEU A 396 -25.24 17.53 16.63
C LEU A 396 -23.82 17.92 17.06
N HIS A 397 -23.50 17.83 18.36
CA HIS A 397 -22.19 18.17 18.89
C HIS A 397 -21.90 17.33 20.14
N PRO A 398 -20.67 16.83 20.33
CA PRO A 398 -20.35 15.88 21.40
C PRO A 398 -20.67 16.40 22.82
N ASP A 399 -20.51 17.70 23.06
CA ASP A 399 -20.77 18.33 24.37
C ASP A 399 -22.26 18.60 24.66
N ASN A 400 -23.16 18.37 23.70
CA ASN A 400 -24.57 18.62 23.92
C ASN A 400 -25.20 17.53 24.83
N PRO A 401 -26.12 17.89 25.74
CA PRO A 401 -26.84 16.92 26.55
C PRO A 401 -27.56 15.87 25.69
N GLY A 402 -27.41 14.59 26.03
CA GLY A 402 -27.97 13.47 25.28
C GLY A 402 -27.04 12.88 24.21
N SER A 403 -25.85 13.44 24.05
CA SER A 403 -24.81 12.87 23.17
C SER A 403 -24.35 11.51 23.69
N ARG A 404 -24.35 10.51 22.80
CA ARG A 404 -23.86 9.15 23.10
C ARG A 404 -22.82 8.76 22.07
N GLU A 405 -21.60 8.52 22.53
CA GLU A 405 -20.53 7.95 21.70
C GLU A 405 -20.90 6.54 21.25
N ILE A 406 -20.62 6.20 19.99
CA ILE A 406 -20.81 4.86 19.45
C ILE A 406 -19.46 4.18 19.20
N PRO A 407 -19.32 2.86 19.44
CA PRO A 407 -18.07 2.16 19.20
C PRO A 407 -17.66 2.16 17.73
N LEU A 408 -16.37 2.32 17.48
CA LEU A 408 -15.78 2.16 16.15
C LEU A 408 -16.02 0.75 15.60
N SER A 409 -16.26 0.67 14.29
CA SER A 409 -16.72 -0.50 13.56
C SER A 409 -18.01 -1.15 14.11
N GLY A 410 -18.77 -0.40 14.92
CA GLY A 410 -20.03 -0.85 15.51
C GLY A 410 -21.15 -1.05 14.48
N LYS A 411 -22.28 -1.61 14.93
CA LYS A 411 -23.47 -1.78 14.06
C LYS A 411 -24.02 -0.41 13.59
N GLU A 412 -24.09 0.57 14.50
CA GLU A 412 -24.62 1.93 14.21
C GLU A 412 -23.71 2.71 13.26
N GLU A 413 -22.39 2.73 13.47
CA GLU A 413 -21.46 3.46 12.59
C GLU A 413 -21.49 2.92 11.17
N ARG A 414 -21.48 1.59 11.00
CA ARG A 414 -21.60 0.96 9.69
C ARG A 414 -22.91 1.31 9.00
N ALA A 415 -24.01 1.33 9.75
CA ALA A 415 -25.30 1.72 9.21
C ALA A 415 -25.29 3.17 8.73
N ILE A 416 -24.70 4.09 9.51
CA ILE A 416 -24.51 5.50 9.11
C ILE A 416 -23.67 5.58 7.84
N LEU A 417 -22.51 4.92 7.79
CA LEU A 417 -21.63 4.91 6.61
C LEU A 417 -22.36 4.40 5.36
N MET A 418 -23.12 3.30 5.48
CA MET A 418 -23.87 2.73 4.35
C MET A 418 -24.96 3.68 3.85
N ILE A 419 -25.72 4.30 4.76
CA ILE A 419 -26.77 5.27 4.41
C ILE A 419 -26.16 6.50 3.72
N LEU A 420 -25.09 7.06 4.27
CA LEU A 420 -24.43 8.22 3.68
C LEU A 420 -23.84 7.90 2.30
N GLN A 421 -23.21 6.73 2.14
CA GLN A 421 -22.65 6.31 0.85
C GLN A 421 -23.74 6.09 -0.20
N ASP A 422 -24.87 5.49 0.17
CA ASP A 422 -26.01 5.32 -0.73
C ASP A 422 -26.61 6.66 -1.15
N LEU A 423 -26.78 7.60 -0.21
CA LEU A 423 -27.22 8.97 -0.49
C LEU A 423 -26.30 9.67 -1.49
N MET A 424 -24.97 9.62 -1.27
CA MET A 424 -24.01 10.25 -2.18
C MET A 424 -23.96 9.58 -3.55
N ASN A 425 -24.10 8.25 -3.62
CA ASN A 425 -24.12 7.52 -4.89
C ASN A 425 -25.39 7.78 -5.72
N ARG A 426 -26.53 8.08 -5.08
CA ARG A 426 -27.77 8.50 -5.77
C ARG A 426 -27.67 9.91 -6.34
N GLU A 427 -26.93 10.79 -5.68
CA GLU A 427 -26.87 12.21 -6.02
C GLU A 427 -25.68 12.62 -6.89
N LEU A 428 -24.57 11.88 -6.85
CA LEU A 428 -23.29 12.26 -7.44
C LEU A 428 -22.63 11.05 -8.11
N SER A 429 -22.10 11.27 -9.31
CA SER A 429 -21.16 10.34 -9.94
C SER A 429 -19.84 10.24 -9.16
N GLN A 430 -19.07 9.17 -9.39
CA GLN A 430 -17.79 8.96 -8.71
C GLN A 430 -16.79 10.09 -8.99
N GLU A 431 -16.75 10.62 -10.21
CA GLU A 431 -15.89 11.76 -10.58
C GLU A 431 -16.29 13.05 -9.85
N GLU A 432 -17.59 13.31 -9.68
CA GLU A 432 -18.05 14.46 -8.89
C GLU A 432 -17.75 14.30 -7.41
N GLN A 433 -17.91 13.09 -6.85
CA GLN A 433 -17.52 12.79 -5.46
C GLN A 433 -16.02 13.08 -5.25
N LYS A 434 -15.15 12.59 -6.17
CA LYS A 434 -13.71 12.83 -6.14
C LYS A 434 -13.37 14.32 -6.27
N LYS A 435 -14.02 15.03 -7.20
CA LYS A 435 -13.84 16.47 -7.39
C LYS A 435 -14.21 17.27 -6.13
N LEU A 436 -15.34 16.95 -5.50
CA LEU A 436 -15.77 17.62 -4.27
C LEU A 436 -14.83 17.31 -3.11
N LEU A 437 -14.38 16.07 -2.94
CA LEU A 437 -13.41 15.70 -1.90
C LEU A 437 -12.07 16.40 -2.05
N ASN A 438 -11.63 16.64 -3.30
CA ASN A 438 -10.36 17.32 -3.60
C ASN A 438 -10.45 18.86 -3.57
N THR A 439 -11.61 19.42 -3.26
CA THR A 439 -11.78 20.88 -3.18
C THR A 439 -11.16 21.41 -1.88
N VAL A 440 -10.09 22.20 -2.00
CA VAL A 440 -9.36 22.78 -0.86
C VAL A 440 -10.04 24.03 -0.30
N VAL A 441 -10.67 24.84 -1.17
CA VAL A 441 -11.32 26.10 -0.78
C VAL A 441 -12.84 25.91 -0.81
N THR A 442 -13.43 25.66 0.36
CA THR A 442 -14.87 25.42 0.51
C THR A 442 -15.71 26.69 0.39
N ALA A 443 -15.11 27.88 0.53
CA ALA A 443 -15.81 29.17 0.47
C ALA A 443 -16.51 29.45 -0.88
N ASN A 444 -16.13 28.75 -1.94
CA ASN A 444 -16.72 28.90 -3.28
C ASN A 444 -17.80 27.86 -3.58
N LEU A 445 -18.06 26.92 -2.67
CA LEU A 445 -19.10 25.91 -2.86
C LEU A 445 -20.47 26.53 -2.60
N SER A 446 -21.46 26.17 -3.43
CA SER A 446 -22.86 26.42 -3.07
C SER A 446 -23.21 25.70 -1.77
N GLU A 447 -24.25 26.14 -1.07
CA GLU A 447 -24.71 25.51 0.19
C GLU A 447 -24.91 23.99 0.03
N LYS A 448 -25.52 23.56 -1.08
CA LYS A 448 -25.72 22.14 -1.40
C LYS A 448 -24.41 21.39 -1.65
N GLU A 449 -23.46 22.00 -2.36
CA GLU A 449 -22.13 21.41 -2.58
C GLU A 449 -21.32 21.32 -1.29
N LEU A 450 -21.44 22.32 -0.40
CA LEU A 450 -20.82 22.32 0.91
C LEU A 450 -21.35 21.18 1.77
N GLN A 451 -22.68 21.01 1.86
CA GLN A 451 -23.28 19.88 2.57
C GLN A 451 -22.77 18.53 2.04
N ARG A 452 -22.72 18.36 0.71
CA ARG A 452 -22.18 17.14 0.07
C ARG A 452 -20.71 16.93 0.36
N HIS A 453 -19.89 17.98 0.30
CA HIS A 453 -18.47 17.93 0.66
C HIS A 453 -18.27 17.49 2.11
N LEU A 454 -19.07 18.00 3.04
CA LEU A 454 -19.03 17.63 4.46
C LEU A 454 -19.44 16.16 4.66
N LEU A 455 -20.50 15.67 3.99
CA LEU A 455 -20.89 14.26 4.06
C LEU A 455 -19.83 13.32 3.50
N LEU A 456 -19.24 13.66 2.35
CA LEU A 456 -18.14 12.90 1.76
C LEU A 456 -16.91 12.89 2.68
N THR A 457 -16.67 14.00 3.39
CA THR A 457 -15.61 14.08 4.39
C THR A 457 -15.87 13.12 5.56
N ILE A 458 -17.10 13.02 6.06
CA ILE A 458 -17.49 12.01 7.06
C ILE A 458 -17.27 10.60 6.51
N ILE A 459 -17.79 10.29 5.31
CA ILE A 459 -17.63 8.97 4.68
C ILE A 459 -16.15 8.57 4.57
N ARG A 460 -15.30 9.48 4.07
CA ARG A 460 -13.86 9.25 3.94
C ARG A 460 -13.21 8.97 5.29
N ARG A 461 -13.61 9.69 6.34
CA ARG A 461 -13.12 9.46 7.70
C ARG A 461 -13.55 8.08 8.20
N LEU A 462 -14.81 7.69 8.10
CA LEU A 462 -15.29 6.40 8.61
C LEU A 462 -14.72 5.18 7.86
N LYS A 463 -14.16 5.36 6.66
CA LYS A 463 -13.52 4.27 5.89
C LYS A 463 -12.07 3.97 6.26
N LYS A 464 -11.36 4.90 6.92
CA LYS A 464 -9.98 4.67 7.37
C LYS A 464 -9.91 3.57 8.42
#